data_AF-A0A4Q0GQ76-F1
#
_entry.id   AF-A0A4Q0GQ76-F1
#
_cell.length_a   1.000
_cell.length_b   1.000
_cell.length_c   1.000
_cell.angle_alpha   90.00
_cell.angle_beta   90.00
_cell.angle_gamma   90.00
#
_symmetry.space_group_name_H-M   'P 1'
#
loop_
_entity.id
_entity.type
_entity.pdbx_description
1 polymer ?
#
loop_
_entity_poly.entity_id
_entity_poly.type
_entity_poly.pdbx_seq_one_letter_code
_entity_poly.pdbx_strand_id
1 'polypeptide(L)' 'MSRAVNVSVEQPQVVAMCKKHAAIISAIETLPSGGTRVVLMNSADAAKIIKAFGSKVMTGTVARTHWMRAV' A
#
# COMPACT_ATOMS: atom_id res chain seq x y z
N MET A 1 -14.41 -2.24 4.21
CA MET A 1 -13.11 -2.65 3.64
C MET A 1 -12.29 -1.40 3.32
N SER A 2 -11.05 -1.31 3.79
CA SER A 2 -10.16 -0.16 3.54
C SER A 2 -9.60 -0.20 2.11
N ARG A 3 -9.34 0.97 1.52
CA ARG A 3 -8.60 1.13 0.25
C ARG A 3 -7.08 1.17 0.43
N ALA A 4 -6.60 1.19 1.67
CA ALA A 4 -5.18 1.24 1.99
C ALA A 4 -4.64 -0.14 2.38
N VAL A 5 -3.47 -0.48 1.85
CA VAL A 5 -2.75 -1.73 2.06
C VAL A 5 -1.32 -1.41 2.47
N ASN A 6 -0.84 -2.02 3.55
CA ASN A 6 0.55 -1.94 3.98
C ASN A 6 1.23 -3.27 3.63
N VAL A 7 2.41 -3.21 3.03
CA VAL A 7 3.16 -4.40 2.62
C VAL A 7 4.63 -4.28 2.98
N SER A 8 5.27 -5.41 3.29
CA SER A 8 6.69 -5.47 3.68
C SER A 8 7.66 -5.40 2.49
N VAL A 9 7.17 -5.04 1.30
CA VAL A 9 7.97 -4.92 0.06
C VAL A 9 8.22 -3.48 -0.33
N GLU A 10 9.23 -3.28 -1.16
CA GLU A 10 9.62 -1.95 -1.65
C GLU A 10 8.66 -1.41 -2.71
N GLN A 11 8.62 -0.09 -2.83
CA GLN A 11 7.71 0.65 -3.69
C GLN A 11 7.70 0.17 -5.16
N PRO A 12 8.84 -0.14 -5.81
CA PRO A 12 8.84 -0.64 -7.19
C PRO A 12 8.08 -1.96 -7.35
N GLN A 13 8.17 -2.85 -6.37
CA GLN A 13 7.45 -4.14 -6.37
C GLN A 13 5.95 -3.92 -6.22
N VAL A 14 5.55 -2.92 -5.42
CA VAL A 14 4.15 -2.51 -5.27
C VAL A 14 3.58 -1.95 -6.55
N VAL A 15 4.30 -1.05 -7.21
CA VAL A 15 3.88 -0.47 -8.50
C VAL A 15 3.73 -1.56 -9.55
N ALA A 16 4.70 -2.49 -9.65
CA ALA A 16 4.64 -3.60 -10.60
C ALA A 16 3.43 -4.51 -10.34
N MET A 17 3.13 -4.83 -9.08
CA MET A 17 1.97 -5.64 -8.71
C MET A 17 0.66 -4.93 -9.04
N CYS A 18 0.55 -3.63 -8.71
CA CYS A 18 -0.64 -2.85 -9.02
C CYS A 18 -0.89 -2.78 -10.53
N LYS A 19 0.17 -2.54 -11.32
CA LYS A 19 0.10 -2.55 -12.79
C LYS A 19 -0.36 -3.90 -13.33
N LYS A 20 0.19 -5.02 -12.82
CA LYS A 20 -0.19 -6.39 -13.22
C LYS A 20 -1.68 -6.69 -12.99
N HIS A 21 -2.29 -6.09 -11.97
CA HIS A 21 -3.70 -6.31 -11.60
C HIS A 21 -4.63 -5.17 -12.05
N ALA A 22 -4.15 -4.22 -12.86
CA ALA A 22 -4.88 -3.03 -13.27
C ALA A 22 -5.48 -2.23 -12.08
N ALA A 23 -4.81 -2.26 -10.93
CA ALA A 23 -5.22 -1.55 -9.73
C ALA A 23 -4.68 -0.10 -9.76
N ILE A 24 -5.59 0.88 -9.72
CA ILE A 24 -5.20 2.29 -9.80
C ILE A 24 -4.75 2.79 -8.43
N ILE A 25 -3.51 3.26 -8.36
CA ILE A 25 -2.90 3.85 -7.16
C ILE A 25 -3.39 5.30 -7.00
N SER A 26 -3.92 5.61 -5.81
CA SER A 26 -4.25 6.98 -5.37
C SER A 26 -3.09 7.65 -4.64
N ALA A 27 -2.35 6.89 -3.82
CA ALA A 27 -1.16 7.37 -3.13
C ALA A 27 -0.24 6.20 -2.82
N ILE A 28 1.07 6.45 -2.75
CA ILE A 28 2.05 5.45 -2.38
C ILE A 28 3.18 6.11 -1.61
N GLU A 29 3.60 5.47 -0.52
CA GLU A 29 4.66 5.97 0.36
C GLU A 29 5.50 4.82 0.91
N THR A 30 6.81 5.05 1.02
CA THR A 30 7.70 4.14 1.73
C THR A 30 7.53 4.34 3.24
N LEU A 31 7.42 3.25 3.99
CA LEU A 31 7.20 3.28 5.43
C LEU A 31 8.53 3.45 6.18
N PRO A 32 8.59 4.24 7.27
CA PRO A 32 9.82 4.40 8.07
C PRO A 32 10.36 3.09 8.66
N SER A 33 9.46 2.14 8.96
CA SER A 33 9.81 0.80 9.45
C SER A 33 10.33 -0.15 8.36
N GLY A 34 10.43 0.31 7.12
CA GLY A 34 10.57 -0.53 5.94
C GLY A 34 9.22 -1.02 5.40
N GLY A 35 9.20 -1.31 4.10
CA GLY A 35 7.99 -1.64 3.35
C GLY A 35 7.31 -0.41 2.74
N THR A 36 6.10 -0.62 2.23
CA THR A 36 5.36 0.37 1.45
C THR A 36 3.90 0.37 1.87
N ARG A 37 3.32 1.56 1.96
CA ARG A 37 1.88 1.75 2.03
C ARG A 37 1.38 2.23 0.69
N VAL A 38 0.38 1.52 0.17
CA VAL A 38 -0.32 1.88 -1.05
C VAL A 38 -1.78 2.11 -0.75
N VAL A 39 -2.30 3.23 -1.24
CA VAL A 39 -3.72 3.56 -1.22
C VAL A 39 -4.22 3.45 -2.64
N LEU A 40 -5.23 2.63 -2.87
CA LEU A 40 -5.84 2.44 -4.18
C LEU A 40 -7.10 3.30 -4.30
N MET A 41 -7.59 3.48 -5.53
CA MET A 41 -8.80 4.28 -5.79
C MET A 41 -10.06 3.68 -5.16
N ASN A 42 -10.14 2.35 -5.05
CA ASN A 42 -11.31 1.65 -4.52
C ASN A 42 -10.93 0.42 -3.67
N SER A 43 -11.89 -0.07 -2.88
CA SER A 43 -11.69 -1.21 -1.99
C SER A 43 -11.63 -2.56 -2.70
N ALA A 44 -12.18 -2.67 -3.91
CA ALA A 44 -12.16 -3.90 -4.68
C ALA A 44 -10.74 -4.22 -5.17
N ASP A 45 -10.03 -3.22 -5.67
CA ASP A 45 -8.63 -3.34 -6.05
C ASP A 45 -7.75 -3.59 -4.83
N ALA A 46 -8.06 -2.98 -3.68
CA ALA A 46 -7.35 -3.27 -2.43
C ALA A 46 -7.49 -4.74 -2.03
N ALA A 47 -8.69 -5.33 -2.14
CA ALA A 47 -8.90 -6.74 -1.87
C ALA A 47 -8.11 -7.64 -2.84
N LYS A 48 -8.01 -7.29 -4.13
CA LYS A 48 -7.18 -8.02 -5.10
C LYS A 48 -5.70 -7.97 -4.73
N ILE A 49 -5.19 -6.77 -4.40
CA ILE A 49 -3.79 -6.55 -4.08
C ILE A 49 -3.41 -7.21 -2.75
N ILE A 50 -4.30 -7.20 -1.74
CA ILE A 50 -4.12 -7.94 -0.49
C ILE A 50 -3.93 -9.44 -0.79
N LYS A 51 -4.79 -10.03 -1.63
CA LYS A 51 -4.67 -11.43 -2.03
C LYS A 51 -3.38 -11.71 -2.80
N ALA A 52 -2.98 -10.80 -3.70
CA ALA A 52 -1.77 -10.95 -4.50
C ALA A 52 -0.48 -10.90 -3.67
N PHE A 53 -0.44 -10.08 -2.61
CA PHE A 53 0.71 -9.99 -1.71
C PHE A 53 0.72 -11.07 -0.63
N GLY A 54 -0.43 -11.59 -0.20
CA GLY A 54 -0.54 -12.68 0.76
C GLY A 54 0.22 -12.40 2.05
N SER A 55 1.21 -13.24 2.38
CA SER A 55 2.03 -13.12 3.59
C SER A 55 2.87 -11.85 3.69
N LYS A 56 2.99 -11.09 2.60
CA LYS A 56 3.70 -9.79 2.59
C LYS A 56 2.81 -8.64 3.05
N VAL A 57 1.51 -8.87 3.26
CA VAL A 57 0.61 -7.86 3.83
C VAL A 57 0.91 -7.72 5.32
N MET A 58 1.22 -6.50 5.74
CA MET A 58 1.49 -6.19 7.15
C MET A 58 0.17 -6.07 7.90
N THR A 59 0.02 -6.87 8.95
CA THR A 59 -1.13 -6.82 9.86
C THR A 59 -0.74 -6.05 11.13
N GLY A 60 -1.70 -5.30 11.71
CA GLY A 60 -1.47 -4.50 12.91
C GLY A 60 -1.16 -3.01 12.67
N THR A 61 -0.72 -2.33 13.72
CA THR A 61 -0.44 -0.88 13.71
C THR A 61 0.84 -0.59 12.95
N VAL A 62 0.72 0.06 11.79
CA VAL A 62 1.86 0.50 10.97
C VAL A 62 2.07 1.99 11.18
N ALA A 63 3.25 2.35 11.68
CA ALA A 63 3.67 3.74 11.80
C ALA A 63 3.74 4.39 10.41
N ARG A 64 3.20 5.59 10.29
CA ARG A 64 3.19 6.37 9.04
C ARG A 64 3.84 7.71 9.29
N THR A 65 4.47 8.26 8.26
CA THR A 65 4.89 9.65 8.29
C THR A 65 3.63 10.50 8.21
N HIS A 66 3.32 11.25 9.27
CA HIS A 66 2.20 12.17 9.22
C HIS A 66 2.52 13.29 8.22
N TRP A 67 1.51 13.71 7.44
CA TRP A 67 1.64 14.91 6.63
C TRP A 67 1.84 16.10 7.57
N MET A 68 3.04 16.67 7.61
CA MET A 68 3.30 17.95 8.25
C MET A 68 2.90 19.05 7.26
N ARG A 69 1.84 19.79 7.60
CA ARG A 69 1.61 21.09 6.97
C ARG A 69 2.68 22.03 7.51
N ALA A 70 3.52 22.57 6.64
CA ALA A 70 4.32 23.75 6.99
C ALA A 70 3.33 24.87 7.33
N VAL A 71 3.47 25.44 8.53
CA VAL A 71 2.79 26.68 8.96
C VAL A 71 3.57 27.89 8.47
#